data_AF-A0A9D1FGV1-F1
#
_entry.id   AF-A0A9D1FGV1-F1
#
_cell.length_a   1.000
_cell.length_b   1.000
_cell.length_c   1.000
_cell.angle_alpha   90.00
_cell.angle_beta   90.00
_cell.angle_gamma   90.00
#
_symmetry.space_group_name_H-M   'P 1'
#
loop_
_entity.id
_entity.type
_entity.pdbx_description
1 polymer ?
#
loop_
_entity_poly.entity_id
_entity_poly.type
_entity_poly.pdbx_seq_one_letter_code
_entity_poly.pdbx_strand_id
1 'polypeptide(L)'
;MKINFTIQQNQIKKTNLQSRKFATTPLKYEKDSFSFGASSQTRAKNITEDTEKYKAKLQTNPEVAFLYDPKLTVKEKEQMASEKPYLESTFSLAKTLGLKSYLPVVKWMNEGKLDYDLIPRTLLSSGYIDTQTEQNSDFINQIQEKLPHCTSPKQMQFDFNITDGALIRMLQEGDLKPLEATYKRGETIDSFIFDLEDETNSATLSEHTKLNPVPSEKYYKKRVTNGNIKPIYVPVTYLARLGYSSAVNLAQMLKTGALPGIYEKVQTPQGPKIRAMVDIAPYSESEMKLNAIRNGSKNIISTSDLAKKLNIRKSEVDEALKNGELEIIKEYIFPDDAKKVLVNLADNKTKDFADKKIFENKILQEQRRRNAKTKRAENARAYAPVYSLRMEIVWALCPNTRIAASKEAQNDGRLCRIIAKDANAEELTEKEEIALNSYRKRYWQSAGTQEYEAAHKKAKEYMEIYKTQGIEAIDDPRIKAIIERFKSTQQS
;
A
#
# COMPACT_ATOMS: atom_id res chain seq x y z
N MET A 1 40.02 43.27 2.48
CA MET A 1 38.73 43.09 3.18
C MET A 1 38.55 41.59 3.42
N LYS A 2 38.77 41.10 4.65
CA LYS A 2 38.64 39.68 5.00
C LYS A 2 37.19 39.44 5.44
N ILE A 3 36.48 38.56 4.74
CA ILE A 3 35.10 38.20 5.05
C ILE A 3 35.14 36.89 5.84
N ASN A 4 34.70 36.96 7.11
CA ASN A 4 34.50 35.82 7.99
C ASN A 4 33.18 35.12 7.66
N PHE A 5 33.20 33.81 7.48
CA PHE A 5 31.99 32.98 7.43
C PHE A 5 31.73 32.37 8.82
N THR A 6 30.65 32.84 9.46
CA THR A 6 30.10 32.28 10.69
C THR A 6 29.19 31.10 10.33
N ILE A 7 29.53 29.90 10.80
CA ILE A 7 28.70 28.69 10.66
C ILE A 7 27.63 28.72 11.77
N GLN A 8 26.36 28.90 11.39
CA GLN A 8 25.22 28.65 12.28
C GLN A 8 24.92 27.15 12.33
N GLN A 9 25.11 26.54 13.49
CA GLN A 9 24.58 25.22 13.82
C GLN A 9 23.08 25.33 14.10
N ASN A 10 22.24 24.77 13.21
CA ASN A 10 20.82 24.59 13.50
C ASN A 10 20.61 23.30 14.31
N GLN A 11 20.13 23.48 15.54
CA GLN A 11 19.69 22.43 16.45
C GLN A 11 18.42 21.74 15.90
N ILE A 12 18.51 20.45 15.61
CA ILE A 12 17.33 19.61 15.33
C ILE A 12 16.80 19.09 16.67
N LYS A 13 15.57 19.50 17.00
CA LYS A 13 14.76 19.00 18.12
C LYS A 13 14.56 17.49 17.99
N LYS A 14 14.98 16.74 19.00
CA LYS A 14 14.64 15.32 19.21
C LYS A 14 13.16 15.20 19.57
N THR A 15 12.33 14.73 18.64
CA THR A 15 11.00 14.19 18.96
C THR A 15 11.13 12.70 19.29
N ASN A 16 10.73 12.34 20.51
CA ASN A 16 10.61 10.99 21.03
C ASN A 16 9.65 10.15 20.16
N LEU A 17 10.20 9.19 19.42
CA LEU A 17 9.45 8.01 18.95
C LEU A 17 9.86 6.85 19.83
N GLN A 18 9.00 6.52 20.80
CA GLN A 18 9.06 5.26 21.53
C GLN A 18 8.87 4.11 20.54
N SER A 19 9.98 3.50 20.12
CA SER A 19 9.96 2.22 19.42
C SER A 19 9.42 1.15 20.37
N ARG A 20 8.26 0.59 20.05
CA ARG A 20 7.82 -0.70 20.59
C ARG A 20 8.93 -1.73 20.31
N LYS A 21 9.62 -2.14 21.37
CA LYS A 21 10.59 -3.25 21.34
C LYS A 21 9.81 -4.52 20.97
N PHE A 22 9.92 -4.96 19.73
CA PHE A 22 9.69 -6.37 19.44
C PHE A 22 10.77 -7.13 20.18
N ALA A 23 10.36 -8.00 21.11
CA ALA A 23 11.24 -8.93 21.78
C ALA A 23 11.75 -9.94 20.73
N THR A 24 12.83 -9.59 20.05
CA THR A 24 13.72 -10.58 19.46
C THR A 24 14.36 -11.28 20.64
N THR A 25 13.88 -12.46 21.00
CA THR A 25 14.66 -13.39 21.81
C THR A 25 16.01 -13.51 21.11
N PRO A 26 17.11 -13.03 21.71
CA PRO A 26 18.41 -13.23 21.11
C PRO A 26 18.61 -14.74 21.10
N LEU A 27 18.86 -15.32 19.93
CA LEU A 27 19.62 -16.56 19.88
C LEU A 27 20.85 -16.29 20.75
N LYS A 28 21.01 -17.08 21.82
CA LYS A 28 22.21 -17.09 22.64
C LYS A 28 23.36 -17.44 21.72
N TYR A 29 23.96 -16.42 21.12
CA TYR A 29 25.35 -16.46 20.76
C TYR A 29 26.08 -16.54 22.10
N GLU A 30 26.60 -17.71 22.42
CA GLU A 30 27.75 -17.78 23.32
C GLU A 30 28.80 -16.87 22.70
N LYS A 31 28.85 -15.64 23.21
CA LYS A 31 30.05 -14.82 23.18
C LYS A 31 31.08 -15.59 24.00
N ASP A 32 31.73 -16.55 23.36
CA ASP A 32 33.10 -16.86 23.72
C ASP A 32 33.91 -15.62 23.32
N SER A 33 34.00 -14.75 24.31
CA SER A 33 34.99 -13.70 24.46
C SER A 33 36.29 -14.08 23.75
N PHE A 34 36.74 -13.23 22.84
CA PHE A 34 38.17 -13.04 22.59
C PHE A 34 38.82 -12.71 23.93
N SER A 35 39.22 -13.73 24.67
CA SER A 35 40.04 -13.61 25.87
C SER A 35 41.49 -13.72 25.42
N PHE A 36 42.19 -12.58 25.42
CA PHE A 36 43.64 -12.58 25.62
C PHE A 36 43.88 -13.15 27.02
N GLY A 37 44.02 -14.47 27.11
CA GLY A 37 44.23 -15.20 28.37
C GLY A 37 43.33 -16.43 28.53
N ALA A 38 43.34 -17.36 27.59
CA ALA A 38 42.82 -18.70 27.87
C ALA A 38 43.67 -19.34 28.99
N SER A 39 43.02 -19.90 30.03
CA SER A 39 43.72 -20.61 31.10
C SER A 39 44.57 -21.75 30.54
N SER A 40 45.65 -22.12 31.21
CA SER A 40 46.54 -23.23 30.81
C SER A 40 45.76 -24.55 30.60
N GLN A 41 44.69 -24.77 31.37
CA GLN A 41 43.79 -25.92 31.25
C GLN A 41 42.95 -25.87 29.96
N THR A 42 42.37 -24.72 29.62
CA THR A 42 41.62 -24.56 28.35
C THR A 42 42.55 -24.73 27.16
N ARG A 43 43.78 -24.20 27.23
CA ARG A 43 44.77 -24.36 26.16
C ARG A 43 45.23 -25.81 25.99
N ALA A 44 45.47 -26.54 27.07
CA ALA A 44 45.84 -27.96 27.02
C ALA A 44 44.71 -28.82 26.44
N LYS A 45 43.46 -28.60 26.88
CA LYS A 45 42.28 -29.29 26.34
C LYS A 45 42.12 -29.06 24.84
N ASN A 46 42.31 -27.81 24.42
CA ASN A 46 42.22 -27.42 23.02
C ASN A 46 43.25 -28.13 22.12
N ILE A 47 44.49 -28.24 22.60
CA ILE A 47 45.56 -28.93 21.87
C ILE A 47 45.26 -30.42 21.74
N THR A 48 44.75 -31.06 22.79
CA THR A 48 44.40 -32.49 22.76
C THR A 48 43.29 -32.77 21.75
N GLU A 49 42.20 -31.98 21.77
CA GLU A 49 41.08 -32.13 20.83
C GLU A 49 41.50 -31.92 19.37
N ASP A 50 42.31 -30.89 19.10
CA ASP A 50 42.80 -30.61 17.75
C ASP A 50 43.79 -31.71 17.28
N THR A 51 44.58 -32.28 18.19
CA THR A 51 45.47 -33.43 17.90
C THR A 51 44.69 -34.70 17.54
N GLU A 52 43.58 -34.97 18.23
CA GLU A 52 42.71 -36.11 17.93
C GLU A 52 42.04 -35.96 16.56
N LYS A 53 41.51 -34.77 16.26
CA LYS A 53 40.97 -34.44 14.93
C LYS A 53 42.02 -34.60 13.84
N TYR A 54 43.25 -34.14 14.08
CA TYR A 54 44.35 -34.32 13.15
C TYR A 54 44.66 -35.79 12.87
N LYS A 55 44.78 -36.62 13.91
CA LYS A 55 45.02 -38.07 13.76
C LYS A 55 43.88 -38.78 13.01
N ALA A 56 42.63 -38.43 13.33
CA ALA A 56 41.47 -38.99 12.65
C ALA A 56 41.45 -38.59 11.16
N LYS A 57 41.79 -37.33 10.86
CA LYS A 57 41.83 -36.85 9.47
C LYS A 57 43.00 -37.46 8.69
N LEU A 58 44.16 -37.66 9.31
CA LEU A 58 45.29 -38.40 8.71
C LEU A 58 44.93 -39.82 8.28
N GLN A 59 43.97 -40.47 8.96
CA GLN A 59 43.52 -41.81 8.59
C GLN A 59 42.47 -41.81 7.47
N THR A 60 41.67 -40.74 7.37
CA THR A 60 40.49 -40.68 6.48
C THR A 60 40.75 -39.88 5.21
N ASN A 61 41.45 -38.76 5.29
CA ASN A 61 41.91 -37.98 4.16
C ASN A 61 43.23 -37.25 4.50
N PRO A 62 44.39 -37.91 4.26
CA PRO A 62 45.71 -37.37 4.59
C PRO A 62 46.03 -36.04 3.90
N GLU A 63 45.48 -35.82 2.69
CA GLU A 63 45.82 -34.70 1.82
C GLU A 63 45.38 -33.33 2.37
N VAL A 64 44.37 -33.33 3.23
CA VAL A 64 43.81 -32.12 3.89
C VAL A 64 44.02 -32.14 5.41
N ALA A 65 44.63 -33.20 5.95
CA ALA A 65 44.81 -33.36 7.39
C ALA A 65 45.64 -32.23 8.01
N PHE A 66 46.56 -31.63 7.25
CA PHE A 66 47.38 -30.49 7.70
C PHE A 66 46.55 -29.30 8.20
N LEU A 67 45.29 -29.12 7.74
CA LEU A 67 44.36 -28.10 8.25
C LEU A 67 44.08 -28.27 9.75
N TYR A 68 44.20 -29.49 10.26
CA TYR A 68 43.95 -29.84 11.66
C TYR A 68 45.22 -29.91 12.50
N ASP A 69 46.42 -29.85 11.90
CA ASP A 69 47.68 -30.02 12.64
C ASP A 69 47.84 -28.92 13.71
N PRO A 70 47.90 -29.24 15.02
CA PRO A 70 48.03 -28.25 16.08
C PRO A 70 49.42 -27.58 16.12
N LYS A 71 50.41 -28.11 15.39
CA LYS A 71 51.76 -27.54 15.29
C LYS A 71 51.85 -26.40 14.28
N LEU A 72 50.92 -26.34 13.33
CA LEU A 72 50.88 -25.31 12.29
C LEU A 72 49.99 -24.15 12.74
N THR A 73 50.45 -22.93 12.48
CA THR A 73 49.64 -21.71 12.63
C THR A 73 48.55 -21.66 11.55
N VAL A 74 47.51 -20.86 11.80
CA VAL A 74 46.43 -20.63 10.80
C VAL A 74 47.02 -20.14 9.47
N LYS A 75 47.98 -19.20 9.52
CA LYS A 75 48.62 -18.65 8.32
C LYS A 75 49.40 -19.69 7.53
N GLU A 76 50.14 -20.57 8.20
CA GLU A 76 50.86 -21.67 7.54
C GLU A 76 49.90 -22.65 6.88
N LYS A 77 48.77 -22.97 7.54
CA LYS A 77 47.72 -23.80 6.96
C LYS A 77 47.08 -23.16 5.74
N GLU A 78 46.73 -21.88 5.82
CA GLU A 78 46.19 -21.12 4.67
C GLU A 78 47.18 -21.11 3.50
N GLN A 79 48.47 -20.92 3.77
CA GLN A 79 49.52 -20.97 2.75
C GLN A 79 49.61 -22.36 2.10
N MET A 80 49.71 -23.43 2.89
CA MET A 80 49.76 -24.80 2.38
C MET A 80 48.51 -25.18 1.59
N ALA A 81 47.33 -24.69 2.00
CA ALA A 81 46.10 -24.89 1.25
C ALA A 81 46.13 -24.15 -0.09
N SER A 82 46.67 -22.93 -0.13
CA SER A 82 46.80 -22.16 -1.38
C SER A 82 47.75 -22.77 -2.41
N GLU A 83 48.66 -23.64 -1.98
CA GLU A 83 49.58 -24.39 -2.84
C GLU A 83 48.91 -25.63 -3.48
N LYS A 84 47.71 -26.03 -3.01
CA LYS A 84 46.95 -27.17 -3.52
C LYS A 84 45.83 -26.69 -4.46
N PRO A 85 45.90 -26.94 -5.78
CA PRO A 85 44.96 -26.38 -6.76
C PRO A 85 43.54 -26.95 -6.67
N TYR A 86 43.36 -28.12 -6.06
CA TYR A 86 42.07 -28.78 -5.86
C TYR A 86 41.40 -28.40 -4.53
N LEU A 87 42.09 -27.66 -3.67
CA LEU A 87 41.57 -27.28 -2.36
C LEU A 87 41.18 -25.81 -2.37
N GLU A 88 39.91 -25.53 -2.63
CA GLU A 88 39.42 -24.16 -2.72
C GLU A 88 38.85 -23.67 -1.39
N SER A 89 39.26 -22.48 -0.96
CA SER A 89 38.54 -21.80 0.12
C SER A 89 37.13 -21.41 -0.34
N THR A 90 36.20 -21.21 0.60
CA THR A 90 34.82 -20.75 0.28
C THR A 90 34.81 -19.51 -0.64
N PHE A 91 35.74 -18.57 -0.42
CA PHE A 91 35.88 -17.36 -1.23
C PHE A 91 36.44 -17.65 -2.62
N SER A 92 37.41 -18.57 -2.71
CA SER A 92 37.97 -19.01 -4.00
C SER A 92 36.89 -19.67 -4.85
N LEU A 93 36.17 -20.64 -4.29
CA LEU A 93 35.15 -21.37 -5.04
C LEU A 93 34.03 -20.44 -5.51
N ALA A 94 33.59 -19.51 -4.65
CA ALA A 94 32.62 -18.50 -5.06
C ALA A 94 33.09 -17.68 -6.27
N LYS A 95 34.38 -17.31 -6.30
CA LYS A 95 34.98 -16.59 -7.42
C LYS A 95 35.10 -17.47 -8.68
N THR A 96 35.51 -18.73 -8.53
CA THR A 96 35.57 -19.73 -9.61
C THR A 96 34.19 -19.92 -10.26
N LEU A 97 33.14 -19.94 -9.45
CA LEU A 97 31.74 -20.00 -9.89
C LEU A 97 31.18 -18.64 -10.38
N GLY A 98 31.97 -17.57 -10.37
CA GLY A 98 31.51 -16.23 -10.80
C GLY A 98 30.47 -15.58 -9.88
N LEU A 99 30.32 -16.05 -8.64
CA LEU A 99 29.39 -15.50 -7.67
C LEU A 99 29.89 -14.16 -7.09
N LYS A 100 28.98 -13.21 -6.92
CA LYS A 100 29.28 -11.89 -6.31
C LYS A 100 29.46 -11.95 -4.78
N SER A 101 29.11 -13.07 -4.16
CA SER A 101 29.13 -13.29 -2.72
C SER A 101 29.52 -14.74 -2.45
N TYR A 102 30.21 -14.99 -1.34
CA TYR A 102 30.57 -16.34 -0.87
C TYR A 102 29.44 -17.01 -0.06
N LEU A 103 28.39 -16.25 0.31
CA LEU A 103 27.30 -16.73 1.15
C LEU A 103 26.52 -17.93 0.57
N PRO A 104 26.27 -18.03 -0.75
CA PRO A 104 25.66 -19.23 -1.33
C PRO A 104 26.48 -20.50 -1.11
N VAL A 105 27.81 -20.40 -1.21
CA VAL A 105 28.70 -21.54 -0.94
C VAL A 105 28.60 -21.97 0.53
N VAL A 106 28.63 -21.01 1.46
CA VAL A 106 28.42 -21.27 2.90
C VAL A 106 27.07 -21.94 3.15
N LYS A 107 26.03 -21.56 2.40
CA LYS A 107 24.69 -22.13 2.51
C LYS A 107 24.69 -23.59 2.07
N TRP A 108 25.29 -23.92 0.93
CA TRP A 108 25.42 -25.30 0.46
C TRP A 108 26.23 -26.17 1.43
N MET A 109 27.31 -25.63 2.02
CA MET A 109 28.08 -26.32 3.07
C MET A 109 27.22 -26.61 4.31
N ASN A 110 26.45 -25.63 4.78
CA ASN A 110 25.55 -25.79 5.94
C ASN A 110 24.45 -26.82 5.71
N GLU A 111 24.02 -27.00 4.46
CA GLU A 111 23.00 -27.99 4.08
C GLU A 111 23.59 -29.35 3.72
N GLY A 112 24.93 -29.52 3.83
CA GLY A 112 25.61 -30.78 3.52
C GLY A 112 25.65 -31.11 2.02
N LYS A 113 25.46 -30.10 1.16
CA LYS A 113 25.58 -30.24 -0.30
C LYS A 113 27.04 -30.25 -0.75
N LEU A 114 27.89 -29.54 0.00
CA LEU A 114 29.33 -29.53 -0.18
C LEU A 114 29.99 -30.04 1.09
N ASP A 115 30.86 -31.04 0.92
CA ASP A 115 31.76 -31.48 1.96
C ASP A 115 32.91 -30.49 2.09
N TYR A 116 33.29 -30.20 3.33
CA TYR A 116 34.33 -29.22 3.61
C TYR A 116 35.16 -29.62 4.83
N ASP A 117 36.36 -29.08 4.87
CA ASP A 117 37.27 -29.12 6.00
C ASP A 117 37.47 -27.72 6.56
N LEU A 118 37.61 -27.63 7.89
CA LEU A 118 37.65 -26.37 8.60
C LEU A 118 38.86 -26.35 9.53
N ILE A 119 39.66 -25.28 9.42
CA ILE A 119 40.71 -25.01 10.41
C ILE A 119 40.03 -24.88 11.78
N PRO A 120 40.42 -25.65 12.80
CA PRO A 120 39.73 -25.64 14.09
C PRO A 120 39.54 -24.22 14.65
N ARG A 121 38.32 -23.96 15.17
CA ARG A 121 37.92 -22.68 15.79
C ARG A 121 37.89 -21.48 14.83
N THR A 122 37.82 -21.72 13.53
CA THR A 122 37.55 -20.68 12.53
C THR A 122 36.06 -20.65 12.17
N LEU A 123 35.63 -19.56 11.52
CA LEU A 123 34.26 -19.43 11.01
C LEU A 123 34.08 -20.32 9.78
N LEU A 124 32.86 -20.82 9.54
CA LEU A 124 32.55 -21.65 8.37
C LEU A 124 32.91 -20.98 7.03
N SER A 125 32.87 -19.65 6.96
CA SER A 125 33.32 -18.87 5.80
C SER A 125 34.81 -19.05 5.46
N SER A 126 35.59 -19.63 6.36
CA SER A 126 37.00 -19.99 6.20
C SER A 126 37.20 -21.48 5.91
N GLY A 127 36.12 -22.18 5.51
CA GLY A 127 36.18 -23.58 5.11
C GLY A 127 36.91 -23.79 3.79
N TYR A 128 37.46 -25.00 3.64
CA TYR A 128 38.14 -25.48 2.46
C TYR A 128 37.36 -26.65 1.87
N ILE A 129 37.15 -26.61 0.56
CA ILE A 129 36.41 -27.60 -0.20
C ILE A 129 37.40 -28.30 -1.12
N ASP A 130 37.54 -29.61 -0.94
CA ASP A 130 38.26 -30.45 -1.88
C ASP A 130 37.36 -30.66 -3.11
N THR A 131 37.70 -30.03 -4.22
CA THR A 131 36.89 -30.00 -5.45
C THR A 131 37.03 -31.28 -6.27
N GLN A 132 37.92 -32.21 -5.88
CA GLN A 132 38.15 -33.47 -6.59
C GLN A 132 37.42 -34.66 -5.97
N THR A 133 36.78 -34.51 -4.80
CA THR A 133 35.91 -35.57 -4.29
C THR A 133 34.72 -35.75 -5.23
N GLU A 134 34.31 -37.00 -5.45
CA GLU A 134 33.21 -37.35 -6.38
C GLU A 134 31.97 -36.47 -6.11
N GLN A 135 31.50 -36.45 -4.85
CA GLN A 135 30.37 -35.66 -4.41
C GLN A 135 30.51 -34.15 -4.67
N ASN A 136 31.64 -33.54 -4.30
CA ASN A 136 31.83 -32.09 -4.50
C ASN A 136 31.96 -31.75 -5.98
N SER A 137 32.70 -32.57 -6.74
CA SER A 137 32.91 -32.36 -8.16
C SER A 137 31.59 -32.45 -8.94
N ASP A 138 30.75 -33.44 -8.65
CA ASP A 138 29.42 -33.61 -9.26
C ASP A 138 28.51 -32.43 -8.94
N PHE A 139 28.46 -32.01 -7.67
CA PHE A 139 27.66 -30.86 -7.26
C PHE A 139 28.14 -29.57 -7.92
N ILE A 140 29.46 -29.33 -7.94
CA ILE A 140 30.05 -28.13 -8.56
C ILE A 140 29.75 -28.10 -10.06
N ASN A 141 29.88 -29.23 -10.76
CA ASN A 141 29.57 -29.33 -12.19
C ASN A 141 28.09 -29.04 -12.46
N GLN A 142 27.18 -29.64 -11.67
CA GLN A 142 25.74 -29.37 -11.76
C GLN A 142 25.41 -27.88 -11.56
N ILE A 143 26.06 -27.23 -10.59
CA ILE A 143 25.89 -25.80 -10.33
C ILE A 143 26.44 -24.96 -11.49
N GLN A 144 27.63 -25.28 -12.00
CA GLN A 144 28.25 -24.57 -13.13
C GLN A 144 27.38 -24.59 -14.38
N GLU A 145 26.69 -25.69 -14.67
CA GLU A 145 25.76 -25.78 -15.81
C GLU A 145 24.55 -24.83 -15.67
N LYS A 146 24.04 -24.64 -14.45
CA LYS A 146 22.85 -23.81 -14.19
C LYS A 146 23.15 -22.33 -13.98
N LEU A 147 24.35 -22.00 -13.50
CA LEU A 147 24.75 -20.64 -13.14
C LEU A 147 24.53 -19.57 -14.23
N PRO A 148 24.73 -19.84 -15.54
CA PRO A 148 24.46 -18.87 -16.60
C PRO A 148 23.01 -18.37 -16.63
N HIS A 149 22.08 -19.20 -16.15
CA HIS A 149 20.64 -18.91 -16.10
C HIS A 149 20.19 -18.40 -14.73
N CYS A 150 21.13 -18.26 -13.79
CA CYS A 150 20.84 -17.85 -12.43
C CYS A 150 20.99 -16.34 -12.21
N THR A 151 20.30 -15.85 -11.18
CA THR A 151 20.38 -14.47 -10.74
C THR A 151 20.53 -14.37 -9.22
N SER A 152 21.08 -13.25 -8.75
CA SER A 152 21.22 -12.98 -7.32
C SER A 152 20.05 -12.15 -6.79
N PRO A 153 19.78 -12.15 -5.47
CA PRO A 153 18.75 -11.31 -4.86
C PRO A 153 18.87 -9.82 -5.20
N LYS A 154 20.11 -9.31 -5.23
CA LYS A 154 20.38 -7.92 -5.63
C LYS A 154 20.07 -7.67 -7.10
N GLN A 155 20.31 -8.65 -7.95
CA GLN A 155 20.00 -8.58 -9.37
C GLN A 155 18.48 -8.75 -9.60
N MET A 156 17.77 -9.54 -8.79
CA MET A 156 16.31 -9.62 -8.76
C MET A 156 15.66 -8.26 -8.49
N GLN A 157 16.16 -7.54 -7.49
CA GLN A 157 15.74 -6.17 -7.19
C GLN A 157 15.93 -5.25 -8.40
N PHE A 158 17.08 -5.39 -9.06
CA PHE A 158 17.47 -4.52 -10.15
C PHE A 158 16.79 -4.83 -11.48
N ASP A 159 16.43 -6.09 -11.76
CA ASP A 159 15.87 -6.50 -13.04
C ASP A 159 14.34 -6.61 -13.01
N PHE A 160 13.78 -7.01 -11.87
CA PHE A 160 12.35 -7.29 -11.73
C PHE A 160 11.64 -6.37 -10.73
N ASN A 161 12.34 -5.41 -10.12
CA ASN A 161 11.78 -4.50 -9.12
C ASN A 161 11.12 -5.25 -7.94
N ILE A 162 11.78 -6.30 -7.45
CA ILE A 162 11.32 -7.10 -6.31
C ILE A 162 12.12 -6.69 -5.08
N THR A 163 11.46 -6.14 -4.06
CA THR A 163 12.13 -5.74 -2.81
C THR A 163 12.58 -6.95 -1.97
N ASP A 164 13.55 -6.77 -1.07
CA ASP A 164 13.97 -7.81 -0.12
C ASP A 164 12.82 -8.43 0.65
N GLY A 165 11.88 -7.60 1.14
CA GLY A 165 10.70 -8.07 1.84
C GLY A 165 9.78 -8.93 0.97
N ALA A 166 9.68 -8.61 -0.32
CA ALA A 166 8.92 -9.41 -1.28
C ALA A 166 9.63 -10.73 -1.61
N LEU A 167 10.96 -10.72 -1.80
CA LEU A 167 11.76 -11.95 -2.00
C LEU A 167 11.63 -12.90 -0.80
N ILE A 168 11.74 -12.37 0.43
CA ILE A 168 11.57 -13.16 1.65
C ILE A 168 10.17 -13.78 1.71
N ARG A 169 9.14 -13.01 1.36
CA ARG A 169 7.76 -13.52 1.36
C ARG A 169 7.58 -14.63 0.32
N MET A 170 8.05 -14.42 -0.92
CA MET A 170 8.00 -15.42 -2.00
C MET A 170 8.75 -16.70 -1.63
N LEU A 171 9.90 -16.60 -0.96
CA LEU A 171 10.64 -17.76 -0.43
C LEU A 171 9.87 -18.50 0.68
N GLN A 172 9.16 -17.77 1.56
CA GLN A 172 8.35 -18.37 2.63
C GLN A 172 7.08 -19.05 2.11
N GLU A 173 6.48 -18.48 1.06
CA GLU A 173 5.28 -18.98 0.41
C GLU A 173 5.59 -20.15 -0.54
N GLY A 174 6.87 -20.34 -0.92
CA GLY A 174 7.31 -21.37 -1.86
C GLY A 174 7.19 -20.98 -3.33
N ASP A 175 6.83 -19.72 -3.59
CA ASP A 175 6.69 -19.13 -4.93
C ASP A 175 8.06 -18.88 -5.59
N LEU A 176 9.13 -18.81 -4.80
CA LEU A 176 10.52 -18.80 -5.28
C LEU A 176 11.31 -19.93 -4.62
N LYS A 177 12.14 -20.60 -5.43
CA LYS A 177 13.04 -21.68 -5.02
C LYS A 177 14.49 -21.25 -5.23
N PRO A 178 15.30 -21.24 -4.17
CA PRO A 178 16.73 -21.01 -4.32
C PRO A 178 17.41 -22.26 -4.89
N LEU A 179 18.46 -22.05 -5.68
CA LEU A 179 19.19 -23.14 -6.33
C LEU A 179 19.89 -24.02 -5.28
N GLU A 180 19.52 -25.30 -5.26
CA GLU A 180 20.12 -26.33 -4.38
C GLU A 180 20.21 -25.93 -2.90
N ALA A 181 19.27 -25.11 -2.44
CA ALA A 181 19.23 -24.62 -1.06
C ALA A 181 17.79 -24.61 -0.52
N THR A 182 17.65 -24.47 0.80
CA THR A 182 16.34 -24.31 1.44
C THR A 182 16.30 -23.02 2.25
N TYR A 183 15.27 -22.19 2.05
CA TYR A 183 15.09 -20.99 2.87
C TYR A 183 14.57 -21.34 4.27
N LYS A 184 15.24 -20.82 5.31
CA LYS A 184 14.74 -20.83 6.70
C LYS A 184 14.50 -19.39 7.17
N ARG A 185 13.43 -19.21 7.96
CA ARG A 185 13.04 -17.90 8.47
C ARG A 185 14.17 -17.26 9.27
N GLY A 186 14.54 -16.03 8.90
CA GLY A 186 15.61 -15.26 9.54
C GLY A 186 16.96 -15.34 8.83
N GLU A 187 17.08 -16.15 7.77
CA GLU A 187 18.28 -16.18 6.94
C GLU A 187 18.41 -14.94 6.05
N THR A 188 19.66 -14.54 5.81
CA THR A 188 20.00 -13.45 4.91
C THR A 188 19.75 -13.87 3.46
N ILE A 189 19.04 -13.03 2.70
CA ILE A 189 18.69 -13.35 1.30
C ILE A 189 19.93 -13.48 0.39
N ASP A 190 21.02 -12.77 0.69
CA ASP A 190 22.27 -12.81 -0.08
C ASP A 190 22.96 -14.19 -0.07
N SER A 191 22.48 -15.11 0.77
CA SER A 191 22.89 -16.51 0.79
C SER A 191 22.26 -17.36 -0.31
N PHE A 192 21.38 -16.80 -1.14
CA PHE A 192 20.67 -17.53 -2.18
C PHE A 192 21.01 -17.02 -3.58
N ILE A 193 20.85 -17.92 -4.54
CA ILE A 193 20.79 -17.63 -5.97
C ILE A 193 19.56 -18.33 -6.54
N PHE A 194 19.00 -17.81 -7.62
CA PHE A 194 17.75 -18.28 -8.18
C PHE A 194 17.93 -18.63 -9.64
N ASP A 195 17.58 -19.85 -10.01
CA ASP A 195 17.51 -20.28 -11.40
C ASP A 195 16.29 -19.64 -12.08
N LEU A 196 16.52 -18.88 -13.15
CA LEU A 196 15.45 -18.21 -13.89
C LEU A 196 14.70 -19.15 -14.83
N GLU A 197 15.27 -20.32 -15.14
CA GLU A 197 14.64 -21.34 -16.01
C GLU A 197 13.83 -22.36 -15.22
N ASP A 198 13.98 -22.41 -13.89
CA ASP A 198 13.08 -23.17 -13.03
C ASP A 198 11.62 -22.74 -13.27
N GLU A 199 10.73 -23.72 -13.48
CA GLU A 199 9.33 -23.48 -13.84
C GLU A 199 8.58 -22.67 -12.77
N THR A 200 8.91 -22.90 -11.49
CA THR A 200 8.28 -22.16 -10.38
C THR A 200 8.76 -20.72 -10.38
N ASN A 201 10.08 -20.51 -10.48
CA ASN A 201 10.67 -19.18 -10.49
C ASN A 201 10.22 -18.36 -11.70
N SER A 202 10.28 -18.94 -12.90
CA SER A 202 9.88 -18.26 -14.15
C SER A 202 8.40 -17.86 -14.14
N ALA A 203 7.50 -18.71 -13.66
CA ALA A 203 6.08 -18.40 -13.52
C ALA A 203 5.84 -17.24 -12.53
N THR A 204 6.46 -17.30 -11.35
CA THR A 204 6.33 -16.25 -10.32
C THR A 204 6.85 -14.90 -10.80
N LEU A 205 8.00 -14.87 -11.49
CA LEU A 205 8.57 -13.64 -12.03
C LEU A 205 7.71 -13.08 -13.17
N SER A 206 7.15 -13.94 -14.03
CA SER A 206 6.23 -13.54 -15.09
C SER A 206 4.97 -12.87 -14.51
N GLU A 207 4.35 -13.45 -13.49
CA GLU A 207 3.21 -12.84 -12.80
C GLU A 207 3.58 -11.53 -12.10
N HIS A 208 4.72 -11.48 -11.40
CA HIS A 208 5.19 -10.27 -10.73
C HIS A 208 5.37 -9.10 -11.71
N THR A 209 5.97 -9.35 -12.87
CA THR A 209 6.24 -8.32 -13.89
C THR A 209 5.00 -7.89 -14.69
N LYS A 210 3.92 -8.67 -14.68
CA LYS A 210 2.62 -8.22 -15.21
C LYS A 210 1.97 -7.15 -14.34
N LEU A 211 2.20 -7.20 -13.02
CA LEU A 211 1.53 -6.36 -12.05
C LEU A 211 2.38 -5.16 -11.60
N ASN A 212 3.68 -5.23 -11.80
CA ASN A 212 4.64 -4.24 -11.31
C ASN A 212 5.51 -3.70 -12.45
N PRO A 213 5.85 -2.40 -12.42
CA PRO A 213 6.72 -1.84 -13.42
C PRO A 213 8.16 -2.35 -13.23
N VAL A 214 8.85 -2.64 -14.33
CA VAL A 214 10.24 -3.07 -14.37
C VAL A 214 11.16 -1.96 -14.89
N PRO A 215 12.44 -1.94 -14.53
CA PRO A 215 13.35 -0.93 -15.02
C PRO A 215 13.60 -1.09 -16.52
N SER A 216 13.63 0.03 -17.22
CA SER A 216 14.01 0.08 -18.64
C SER A 216 15.44 -0.41 -18.83
N GLU A 217 15.60 -1.53 -19.54
CA GLU A 217 16.91 -2.09 -19.86
C GLU A 217 17.81 -1.09 -20.60
N LYS A 218 17.21 -0.38 -21.58
CA LYS A 218 17.95 0.54 -22.43
C LYS A 218 18.36 1.85 -21.75
N TYR A 219 17.51 2.38 -20.87
CA TYR A 219 17.68 3.72 -20.32
C TYR A 219 18.00 3.73 -18.82
N TYR A 220 17.28 2.95 -18.02
CA TYR A 220 17.55 2.86 -16.59
C TYR A 220 18.86 2.10 -16.32
N LYS A 221 19.00 0.87 -16.84
CA LYS A 221 20.19 0.05 -16.52
C LYS A 221 21.46 0.69 -17.06
N LYS A 222 21.43 1.17 -18.31
CA LYS A 222 22.55 1.91 -18.93
C LYS A 222 23.00 3.11 -18.10
N ARG A 223 22.06 3.84 -17.48
CA ARG A 223 22.36 4.96 -16.58
C ARG A 223 23.06 4.50 -15.31
N VAL A 224 22.53 3.46 -14.67
CA VAL A 224 23.11 2.93 -13.43
C VAL A 224 24.52 2.38 -13.67
N THR A 225 24.75 1.71 -14.80
CA THR A 225 26.06 1.13 -15.14
C THR A 225 27.09 2.18 -15.56
N ASN A 226 26.72 3.19 -16.36
CA ASN A 226 27.68 4.17 -16.90
C ASN A 226 27.92 5.38 -15.97
N GLY A 227 27.19 5.48 -14.85
CA GLY A 227 27.17 6.66 -14.00
C GLY A 227 26.51 7.89 -14.66
N ASN A 228 26.31 8.95 -13.87
CA ASN A 228 25.62 10.18 -14.31
C ASN A 228 26.47 11.10 -15.23
N ILE A 229 27.52 10.58 -15.87
CA ILE A 229 28.57 11.40 -16.51
C ILE A 229 28.26 11.71 -17.98
N LYS A 230 27.46 10.86 -18.65
CA LYS A 230 27.17 11.01 -20.09
C LYS A 230 25.69 11.32 -20.32
N PRO A 231 25.37 12.22 -21.28
CA PRO A 231 24.00 12.42 -21.75
C PRO A 231 23.33 11.10 -22.11
N ILE A 232 22.09 10.93 -21.67
CA ILE A 232 21.27 9.77 -22.01
C ILE A 232 20.03 10.29 -22.72
N TYR A 233 20.02 10.15 -24.03
CA TYR A 233 18.94 10.65 -24.86
C TYR A 233 17.82 9.63 -24.98
N VAL A 234 16.63 10.00 -24.50
CA VAL A 234 15.41 9.19 -24.57
C VAL A 234 14.46 9.81 -25.60
N PRO A 235 14.04 9.07 -26.63
CA PRO A 235 13.06 9.56 -27.60
C PRO A 235 11.74 9.97 -26.95
N VAL A 236 11.17 11.09 -27.41
CA VAL A 236 9.87 11.57 -26.90
C VAL A 236 8.73 10.56 -27.14
N THR A 237 8.82 9.73 -28.17
CA THR A 237 7.87 8.65 -28.45
C THR A 237 7.90 7.57 -27.37
N TYR A 238 9.09 7.24 -26.87
CA TYR A 238 9.26 6.29 -25.78
C TYR A 238 8.75 6.89 -24.46
N LEU A 239 9.09 8.15 -24.16
CA LEU A 239 8.56 8.84 -22.98
C LEU A 239 7.02 8.98 -23.01
N ALA A 240 6.43 9.14 -24.21
CA ALA A 240 4.99 9.14 -24.37
C ALA A 240 4.36 7.78 -24.05
N ARG A 241 5.01 6.68 -24.45
CA ARG A 241 4.61 5.31 -24.07
C ARG A 241 4.67 5.08 -22.56
N LEU A 242 5.62 5.71 -21.88
CA LEU A 242 5.72 5.69 -20.40
C LEU A 242 4.76 6.66 -19.70
N GLY A 243 3.93 7.36 -20.47
CA GLY A 243 2.86 8.19 -19.93
C GLY A 243 3.29 9.58 -19.48
N TYR A 244 4.52 10.05 -19.77
CA TYR A 244 4.94 11.38 -19.33
C TYR A 244 4.14 12.51 -19.98
N SER A 245 3.93 12.47 -21.30
CA SER A 245 2.99 13.33 -22.05
C SER A 245 2.84 12.83 -23.48
N SER A 246 2.08 13.52 -24.33
CA SER A 246 2.08 13.21 -25.76
C SER A 246 3.45 13.52 -26.39
N ALA A 247 3.86 12.74 -27.39
CA ALA A 247 5.12 12.97 -28.10
C ALA A 247 5.19 14.38 -28.72
N VAL A 248 4.05 14.90 -29.18
CA VAL A 248 3.92 16.26 -29.73
C VAL A 248 4.21 17.31 -28.66
N ASN A 249 3.62 17.18 -27.47
CA ASN A 249 3.84 18.13 -26.37
C ASN A 249 5.30 18.09 -25.91
N LEU A 250 5.88 16.90 -25.72
CA LEU A 250 7.28 16.76 -25.33
C LEU A 250 8.22 17.35 -26.39
N ALA A 251 7.96 17.13 -27.68
CA ALA A 251 8.73 17.71 -28.77
C ALA A 251 8.63 19.24 -28.80
N GLN A 252 7.45 19.80 -28.54
CA GLN A 252 7.26 21.25 -28.43
C GLN A 252 8.02 21.82 -27.23
N MET A 253 8.03 21.14 -26.09
CA MET A 253 8.78 21.56 -24.90
C MET A 253 10.30 21.51 -25.11
N LEU A 254 10.80 20.56 -25.91
CA LEU A 254 12.20 20.55 -26.35
C LEU A 254 12.49 21.74 -27.28
N LYS A 255 11.61 22.02 -28.24
CA LYS A 255 11.75 23.14 -29.17
C LYS A 255 11.79 24.50 -28.45
N THR A 256 11.02 24.67 -27.38
CA THR A 256 10.99 25.92 -26.59
C THR A 256 12.08 25.98 -25.50
N GLY A 257 12.90 24.94 -25.34
CA GLY A 257 13.94 24.87 -24.32
C GLY A 257 13.43 24.60 -22.89
N ALA A 258 12.15 24.24 -22.73
CA ALA A 258 11.59 23.90 -21.42
C ALA A 258 12.10 22.55 -20.88
N LEU A 259 12.42 21.61 -21.79
CA LEU A 259 13.10 20.35 -21.49
C LEU A 259 14.50 20.34 -22.09
N PRO A 260 15.51 19.80 -21.38
CA PRO A 260 16.84 19.60 -21.93
C PRO A 260 16.82 18.44 -22.94
N GLY A 261 17.53 18.60 -24.06
CA GLY A 261 17.65 17.55 -25.05
C GLY A 261 17.94 18.04 -26.47
N ILE A 262 17.64 17.18 -27.43
CA ILE A 262 17.86 17.39 -28.86
C ILE A 262 16.51 17.57 -29.55
N TYR A 263 16.38 18.65 -30.32
CA TYR A 263 15.29 18.87 -31.27
C TYR A 263 15.89 19.29 -32.62
N GLU A 264 15.89 18.40 -33.59
CA GLU A 264 16.50 18.66 -34.91
C GLU A 264 15.69 18.05 -36.05
N LYS A 265 15.80 18.65 -37.24
CA LYS A 265 15.24 18.10 -38.48
C LYS A 265 16.31 17.26 -39.16
N VAL A 266 16.04 15.97 -39.34
CA VAL A 266 16.96 14.99 -39.91
C VAL A 266 16.44 14.51 -41.25
N GLN A 267 17.31 14.46 -42.25
CA GLN A 267 16.95 13.90 -43.56
C GLN A 267 16.93 12.36 -43.46
N THR A 268 15.81 11.74 -43.85
CA THR A 268 15.70 10.28 -43.95
C THR A 268 15.39 9.88 -45.40
N PRO A 269 15.59 8.60 -45.79
CA PRO A 269 15.22 8.12 -47.12
C PRO A 269 13.74 8.35 -47.47
N GLN A 270 12.89 8.49 -46.45
CA GLN A 270 11.44 8.74 -46.57
C GLN A 270 11.08 10.24 -46.49
N GLY A 271 12.07 11.12 -46.53
CA GLY A 271 11.92 12.57 -46.39
C GLY A 271 12.39 13.11 -45.03
N PRO A 272 12.26 14.43 -44.80
CA PRO A 272 12.69 15.05 -43.56
C PRO A 272 11.81 14.65 -42.38
N LYS A 273 12.42 14.18 -41.28
CA LYS A 273 11.73 13.84 -40.02
C LYS A 273 12.29 14.65 -38.86
N ILE A 274 11.47 14.86 -37.84
CA ILE A 274 11.90 15.51 -36.60
C ILE A 274 12.45 14.44 -35.66
N ARG A 275 13.68 14.64 -35.19
CA ARG A 275 14.29 13.87 -34.12
C ARG A 275 14.19 14.70 -32.84
N ALA A 276 13.41 14.20 -31.89
CA ALA A 276 13.20 14.80 -30.59
C ALA A 276 13.56 13.80 -29.49
N MET A 277 14.57 14.12 -28.69
CA MET A 277 15.05 13.27 -27.59
C MET A 277 15.34 14.12 -26.36
N VAL A 278 14.84 13.68 -25.20
CA VAL A 278 15.10 14.34 -23.91
C VAL A 278 16.39 13.79 -23.32
N ASP A 279 17.26 14.67 -22.83
CA ASP A 279 18.42 14.24 -22.03
C ASP A 279 17.98 14.01 -20.59
N ILE A 280 18.21 12.80 -20.07
CA ILE A 280 17.88 12.43 -18.68
C ILE A 280 19.10 12.35 -17.77
N ALA A 281 20.30 12.70 -18.26
CA ALA A 281 21.52 12.70 -17.46
C ALA A 281 21.51 13.70 -16.27
N PRO A 282 20.94 14.93 -16.39
CA PRO A 282 20.71 15.78 -15.22
C PRO A 282 19.52 15.19 -14.44
N TYR A 283 19.79 14.15 -13.68
CA TYR A 283 18.80 13.24 -13.09
C TYR A 283 17.73 14.00 -12.30
N SER A 284 18.14 14.78 -11.31
CA SER A 284 17.22 15.50 -10.42
C SER A 284 16.33 16.48 -11.17
N GLU A 285 16.88 17.24 -12.11
CA GLU A 285 16.13 18.24 -12.88
C GLU A 285 15.16 17.58 -13.87
N SER A 286 15.65 16.58 -14.61
CA SER A 286 14.88 15.90 -15.66
C SER A 286 13.76 15.05 -15.07
N GLU A 287 14.05 14.33 -13.98
CA GLU A 287 13.05 13.57 -13.22
C GLU A 287 11.98 14.50 -12.66
N MET A 288 12.37 15.61 -12.02
CA MET A 288 11.42 16.58 -11.47
C MET A 288 10.51 17.17 -12.56
N LYS A 289 11.08 17.62 -13.68
CA LYS A 289 10.32 18.20 -14.80
C LYS A 289 9.37 17.17 -15.43
N LEU A 290 9.87 15.98 -15.78
CA LEU A 290 9.05 14.93 -16.39
C LEU A 290 7.95 14.43 -15.45
N ASN A 291 8.24 14.29 -14.15
CA ASN A 291 7.24 13.93 -13.15
C ASN A 291 6.16 15.01 -12.99
N ALA A 292 6.53 16.29 -12.99
CA ALA A 292 5.57 17.38 -12.96
C ALA A 292 4.65 17.36 -14.19
N ILE A 293 5.21 17.14 -15.38
CA ILE A 293 4.44 17.02 -16.63
C ILE A 293 3.46 15.85 -16.55
N ARG A 294 3.92 14.68 -16.09
CA ARG A 294 3.08 13.49 -15.96
C ARG A 294 1.96 13.66 -14.95
N ASN A 295 2.25 14.27 -13.80
CA ASN A 295 1.24 14.54 -12.77
C ASN A 295 0.16 15.53 -13.26
N GLY A 296 0.49 16.39 -14.22
CA GLY A 296 -0.48 17.24 -14.91
C GLY A 296 -1.27 16.53 -16.02
N SER A 297 -0.88 15.32 -16.42
CA SER A 297 -1.58 14.54 -17.44
C SER A 297 -2.86 13.94 -16.87
N LYS A 298 -3.98 14.11 -17.59
CA LYS A 298 -5.28 13.51 -17.20
C LYS A 298 -5.37 12.01 -17.47
N ASN A 299 -4.43 11.46 -18.23
CA ASN A 299 -4.52 10.10 -18.77
C ASN A 299 -3.72 9.06 -17.96
N ILE A 300 -2.83 9.49 -17.07
CA ILE A 300 -2.04 8.57 -16.23
C ILE A 300 -2.40 8.81 -14.78
N ILE A 301 -2.64 7.75 -14.03
CA ILE A 301 -3.01 7.85 -12.61
C ILE A 301 -2.39 6.72 -11.81
N SER A 302 -2.06 6.97 -10.54
CA SER A 302 -1.66 5.88 -9.64
C SER A 302 -2.87 4.99 -9.32
N THR A 303 -2.64 3.72 -9.01
CA THR A 303 -3.72 2.81 -8.57
C THR A 303 -4.44 3.30 -7.31
N SER A 304 -3.73 3.97 -6.41
CA SER A 304 -4.31 4.60 -5.21
C SER A 304 -5.22 5.77 -5.54
N ASP A 305 -4.84 6.62 -6.49
CA ASP A 305 -5.67 7.75 -6.90
C ASP A 305 -6.81 7.32 -7.83
N LEU A 306 -6.65 6.23 -8.58
CA LEU A 306 -7.73 5.58 -9.32
C LEU A 306 -8.83 5.11 -8.38
N ALA A 307 -8.47 4.42 -7.29
CA ALA A 307 -9.43 3.98 -6.28
C ALA A 307 -10.22 5.15 -5.69
N LYS A 308 -9.54 6.26 -5.36
CA LYS A 308 -10.18 7.49 -4.90
C LYS A 308 -11.10 8.10 -5.96
N LYS A 309 -10.62 8.22 -7.21
CA LYS A 309 -11.36 8.80 -8.33
C LYS A 309 -12.65 8.05 -8.62
N LEU A 310 -12.60 6.72 -8.55
CA LEU A 310 -13.75 5.85 -8.76
C LEU A 310 -14.59 5.63 -7.50
N ASN A 311 -14.14 6.11 -6.34
CA ASN A 311 -14.78 5.88 -5.04
C ASN A 311 -14.99 4.39 -4.73
N ILE A 312 -13.95 3.58 -4.94
CA ILE A 312 -13.91 2.13 -4.68
C ILE A 312 -12.76 1.77 -3.72
N ARG A 313 -12.75 0.55 -3.20
CA ARG A 313 -11.64 0.09 -2.34
C ARG A 313 -10.38 -0.17 -3.17
N LYS A 314 -9.20 0.02 -2.57
CA LYS A 314 -7.92 -0.28 -3.23
C LYS A 314 -7.83 -1.76 -3.64
N SER A 315 -8.39 -2.66 -2.82
CA SER A 315 -8.46 -4.09 -3.10
C SER A 315 -9.18 -4.42 -4.40
N GLU A 316 -10.23 -3.67 -4.78
CA GLU A 316 -10.94 -3.87 -6.04
C GLU A 316 -10.07 -3.47 -7.24
N VAL A 317 -9.22 -2.46 -7.10
CA VAL A 317 -8.23 -2.09 -8.12
C VAL A 317 -7.13 -3.14 -8.23
N ASP A 318 -6.69 -3.70 -7.09
CA ASP A 318 -5.69 -4.77 -7.07
C ASP A 318 -6.21 -6.05 -7.74
N GLU A 319 -7.49 -6.37 -7.56
CA GLU A 319 -8.16 -7.49 -8.23
C GLU A 319 -8.30 -7.25 -9.73
N ALA A 320 -8.71 -6.04 -10.14
CA ALA A 320 -8.79 -5.66 -11.56
C ALA A 320 -7.42 -5.72 -12.26
N LEU A 321 -6.33 -5.37 -11.57
CA LEU A 321 -4.96 -5.55 -12.07
C LEU A 321 -4.63 -7.03 -12.31
N LYS A 322 -4.93 -7.90 -11.33
CA LYS A 322 -4.71 -9.34 -11.45
C LYS A 322 -5.51 -9.96 -12.59
N ASN A 323 -6.72 -9.46 -12.83
CA ASN A 323 -7.60 -9.91 -13.90
C ASN A 323 -7.23 -9.31 -15.27
N GLY A 324 -6.24 -8.42 -15.35
CA GLY A 324 -5.81 -7.79 -16.60
C GLY A 324 -6.83 -6.80 -17.18
N GLU A 325 -7.73 -6.26 -16.35
CA GLU A 325 -8.74 -5.27 -16.73
C GLU A 325 -8.15 -3.85 -16.83
N LEU A 326 -6.92 -3.64 -16.34
CA LEU A 326 -6.24 -2.36 -16.28
C LEU A 326 -4.92 -2.40 -17.03
N GLU A 327 -4.71 -1.43 -17.93
CA GLU A 327 -3.43 -1.28 -18.64
C GLU A 327 -2.46 -0.44 -17.79
N ILE A 328 -1.33 -1.04 -17.43
CA ILE A 328 -0.29 -0.37 -16.63
C ILE A 328 0.88 0.10 -17.49
N ILE A 329 1.59 1.10 -17.00
CA ILE A 329 2.91 1.47 -17.52
C ILE A 329 3.92 0.43 -17.01
N LYS A 330 4.35 -0.46 -17.90
CA LYS A 330 5.20 -1.63 -17.55
C LYS A 330 6.66 -1.30 -17.27
N GLU A 331 7.15 -0.16 -17.74
CA GLU A 331 8.56 0.19 -17.63
C GLU A 331 8.75 1.52 -16.90
N TYR A 332 9.88 1.67 -16.22
CA TYR A 332 10.30 2.97 -15.68
C TYR A 332 11.74 3.33 -16.03
N ILE A 333 12.02 4.63 -16.11
CA ILE A 333 13.38 5.16 -16.29
C ILE A 333 13.89 5.83 -15.01
N PHE A 334 12.99 6.23 -14.12
CA PHE A 334 13.31 6.91 -12.87
C PHE A 334 12.99 6.02 -11.65
N PRO A 335 13.90 5.90 -10.67
CA PRO A 335 13.72 5.05 -9.48
C PRO A 335 12.43 5.31 -8.70
N ASP A 336 11.97 6.56 -8.64
CA ASP A 336 10.75 6.92 -7.91
C ASP A 336 9.48 6.27 -8.48
N ASP A 337 9.52 5.92 -9.77
CA ASP A 337 8.41 5.26 -10.46
C ASP A 337 8.33 3.77 -10.15
N ALA A 338 9.44 3.17 -9.69
CA ALA A 338 9.48 1.77 -9.26
C ALA A 338 8.47 1.49 -8.12
N LYS A 339 8.14 2.51 -7.32
CA LYS A 339 7.23 2.41 -6.17
C LYS A 339 5.77 2.63 -6.54
N LYS A 340 5.46 2.96 -7.79
CA LYS A 340 4.12 3.38 -8.23
C LYS A 340 3.67 2.52 -9.40
N VAL A 341 2.58 1.78 -9.21
CA VAL A 341 1.85 1.19 -10.33
C VAL A 341 1.00 2.30 -10.96
N LEU A 342 1.37 2.70 -12.17
CA LEU A 342 0.69 3.74 -12.94
C LEU A 342 -0.20 3.10 -13.99
N VAL A 343 -1.44 3.56 -14.07
CA VAL A 343 -2.48 3.05 -14.96
C VAL A 343 -2.73 4.06 -16.07
N ASN A 344 -2.85 3.57 -17.30
CA ASN A 344 -3.21 4.37 -18.46
C ASN A 344 -4.74 4.39 -18.66
N LEU A 345 -5.36 5.53 -18.32
CA LEU A 345 -6.79 5.79 -18.49
C LEU A 345 -7.22 5.98 -19.95
N ALA A 346 -6.28 6.21 -20.86
CA ALA A 346 -6.62 6.33 -22.28
C ALA A 346 -6.85 4.96 -22.93
N ASP A 347 -6.36 3.87 -22.32
CA ASP A 347 -6.55 2.51 -22.81
C ASP A 347 -8.01 2.06 -22.71
N ASN A 348 -8.46 1.26 -23.67
CA ASN A 348 -9.86 0.83 -23.76
C ASN A 348 -10.26 -0.07 -22.58
N LYS A 349 -9.39 -1.00 -22.16
CA LYS A 349 -9.71 -1.91 -21.04
C LYS A 349 -9.91 -1.12 -19.74
N THR A 350 -8.99 -0.18 -19.49
CA THR A 350 -9.07 0.70 -18.33
C THR A 350 -10.32 1.58 -18.36
N LYS A 351 -10.71 2.09 -19.54
CA LYS A 351 -11.94 2.88 -19.70
C LYS A 351 -13.18 2.05 -19.39
N ASP A 352 -13.27 0.85 -19.96
CA ASP A 352 -14.42 -0.04 -19.75
C ASP A 352 -14.59 -0.37 -18.25
N PHE A 353 -13.49 -0.67 -17.56
CA PHE A 353 -13.48 -0.86 -16.11
C PHE A 353 -13.96 0.40 -15.35
N ALA A 354 -13.40 1.56 -15.69
CA ALA A 354 -13.74 2.82 -15.03
C ALA A 354 -15.23 3.18 -15.23
N ASP A 355 -15.74 3.05 -16.45
CA ASP A 355 -17.12 3.36 -16.80
C ASP A 355 -18.09 2.39 -16.12
N LYS A 356 -17.76 1.09 -16.08
CA LYS A 356 -18.51 0.09 -15.32
C LYS A 356 -18.61 0.47 -13.84
N LYS A 357 -17.49 0.82 -13.20
CA LYS A 357 -17.49 1.21 -11.78
C LYS A 357 -18.22 2.52 -11.51
N ILE A 358 -18.13 3.50 -12.41
CA ILE A 358 -18.91 4.73 -12.32
C ILE A 358 -20.41 4.43 -12.40
N PHE A 359 -20.82 3.53 -13.29
CA PHE A 359 -22.21 3.12 -13.46
C PHE A 359 -22.74 2.36 -12.23
N GLU A 360 -22.01 1.35 -11.74
CA GLU A 360 -22.35 0.60 -10.52
C GLU A 360 -22.55 1.54 -9.32
N ASN A 361 -21.65 2.51 -9.15
CA ASN A 361 -21.75 3.50 -8.07
C ASN A 361 -22.96 4.43 -8.20
N LYS A 362 -23.32 4.84 -9.43
CA LYS A 362 -24.53 5.61 -9.67
C LYS A 362 -25.79 4.82 -9.29
N ILE A 363 -25.89 3.56 -9.71
CA ILE A 363 -27.01 2.69 -9.34
C ILE A 363 -27.12 2.56 -7.81
N LEU A 364 -26.01 2.28 -7.14
CA LEU A 364 -25.99 2.12 -5.69
C LEU A 364 -26.43 3.40 -4.96
N GLN A 365 -26.01 4.58 -5.44
CA GLN A 365 -26.45 5.85 -4.89
C GLN A 365 -27.94 6.10 -5.10
N GLU A 366 -28.48 5.78 -6.27
CA GLU A 366 -29.92 5.90 -6.54
C GLU A 366 -30.75 4.97 -5.66
N GLN A 367 -30.34 3.71 -5.51
CA GLN A 367 -30.99 2.75 -4.62
C GLN A 367 -30.98 3.25 -3.17
N ARG A 368 -29.85 3.75 -2.68
CA ARG A 368 -29.75 4.36 -1.34
C ARG A 368 -30.66 5.56 -1.18
N ARG A 369 -30.78 6.43 -2.20
CA ARG A 369 -31.70 7.58 -2.19
C ARG A 369 -33.16 7.14 -2.13
N ARG A 370 -33.55 6.15 -2.94
CA ARG A 370 -34.90 5.59 -2.93
C ARG A 370 -35.23 5.00 -1.56
N ASN A 371 -34.35 4.16 -1.01
CA ASN A 371 -34.52 3.54 0.31
C ASN A 371 -34.58 4.58 1.45
N ALA A 372 -33.77 5.65 1.37
CA ALA A 372 -33.83 6.73 2.34
C ALA A 372 -35.16 7.52 2.23
N LYS A 373 -35.69 7.70 1.02
CA LYS A 373 -36.98 8.38 0.80
C LYS A 373 -38.15 7.54 1.33
N THR A 374 -38.17 6.23 1.05
CA THR A 374 -39.19 5.32 1.62
C THR A 374 -39.09 5.27 3.13
N LYS A 375 -37.89 5.09 3.71
CA LYS A 375 -37.72 5.09 5.16
C LYS A 375 -38.14 6.40 5.82
N ARG A 376 -37.87 7.55 5.20
CA ARG A 376 -38.37 8.85 5.67
C ARG A 376 -39.88 8.95 5.60
N ALA A 377 -40.50 8.47 4.53
CA ALA A 377 -41.96 8.46 4.37
C ALA A 377 -42.64 7.51 5.38
N GLU A 378 -42.07 6.33 5.60
CA GLU A 378 -42.51 5.36 6.62
C GLU A 378 -42.40 5.97 8.02
N ASN A 379 -41.25 6.56 8.36
CA ASN A 379 -41.09 7.26 9.63
C ASN A 379 -42.10 8.41 9.75
N ALA A 380 -42.29 9.24 8.72
CA ALA A 380 -43.26 10.33 8.76
C ALA A 380 -44.69 9.82 8.98
N ARG A 381 -45.10 8.73 8.32
CA ARG A 381 -46.40 8.09 8.55
C ARG A 381 -46.55 7.54 9.96
N ALA A 382 -45.50 6.95 10.53
CA ALA A 382 -45.53 6.42 11.89
C ALA A 382 -45.56 7.54 12.97
N TYR A 383 -44.85 8.64 12.75
CA TYR A 383 -44.75 9.75 13.71
C TYR A 383 -45.88 10.79 13.57
N ALA A 384 -46.51 10.93 12.39
CA ALA A 384 -47.55 11.92 12.15
C ALA A 384 -48.75 11.81 13.11
N PRO A 385 -49.30 10.60 13.39
CA PRO A 385 -50.39 10.47 14.36
C PRO A 385 -49.99 10.92 15.77
N VAL A 386 -48.81 10.48 16.23
CA VAL A 386 -48.30 10.82 17.57
C VAL A 386 -48.03 12.32 17.71
N TYR A 387 -47.50 12.94 16.66
CA TYR A 387 -47.25 14.37 16.62
C TYR A 387 -48.55 15.18 16.56
N SER A 388 -49.53 14.75 15.75
CA SER A 388 -50.86 15.37 15.68
C SER A 388 -51.57 15.36 17.03
N LEU A 389 -51.65 14.18 17.68
CA LEU A 389 -52.26 14.07 19.00
C LEU A 389 -51.55 14.95 20.05
N ARG A 390 -50.21 14.96 20.05
CA ARG A 390 -49.46 15.85 20.96
C ARG A 390 -49.82 17.31 20.70
N MET A 391 -49.86 17.74 19.44
CA MET A 391 -50.15 19.13 19.09
C MET A 391 -51.59 19.53 19.41
N GLU A 392 -52.56 18.62 19.30
CA GLU A 392 -53.95 18.85 19.75
C GLU A 392 -54.03 19.03 21.27
N ILE A 393 -53.30 18.22 22.04
CA ILE A 393 -53.19 18.37 23.50
C ILE A 393 -52.52 19.71 23.85
N VAL A 394 -51.42 20.06 23.16
CA VAL A 394 -50.74 21.36 23.35
C VAL A 394 -51.70 22.51 23.09
N TRP A 395 -52.46 22.45 22.00
CA TRP A 395 -53.46 23.48 21.67
C TRP A 395 -54.52 23.64 22.77
N ALA A 396 -54.97 22.54 23.35
CA ALA A 396 -55.94 22.58 24.46
C ALA A 396 -55.37 23.21 25.74
N LEU A 397 -54.06 23.09 25.96
CA LEU A 397 -53.35 23.60 27.14
C LEU A 397 -52.85 25.04 26.99
N CYS A 398 -53.04 25.69 25.84
CA CYS A 398 -52.61 27.08 25.59
C CYS A 398 -53.81 28.04 25.40
N PRO A 399 -54.55 28.40 26.47
CA PRO A 399 -55.74 29.23 26.36
C PRO A 399 -55.44 30.68 25.90
N ASN A 400 -54.33 31.28 26.33
CA ASN A 400 -54.01 32.67 25.93
C ASN A 400 -53.60 32.74 24.47
N THR A 401 -52.76 31.77 24.06
CA THR A 401 -52.40 31.50 22.67
C THR A 401 -53.70 31.39 21.84
N ARG A 402 -54.63 30.48 22.18
CA ARG A 402 -55.95 30.34 21.51
C ARG A 402 -56.77 31.63 21.38
N ILE A 403 -56.79 32.45 22.42
CA ILE A 403 -57.50 33.74 22.40
C ILE A 403 -56.84 34.71 21.42
N ALA A 404 -55.50 34.76 21.37
CA ALA A 404 -54.75 35.56 20.41
C ALA A 404 -54.99 35.09 18.95
N ALA A 405 -54.97 33.77 18.69
CA ALA A 405 -55.38 33.21 17.38
C ALA A 405 -56.77 33.70 16.97
N SER A 406 -57.73 33.58 17.88
CA SER A 406 -59.12 33.92 17.61
C SER A 406 -59.26 35.40 17.25
N LYS A 407 -58.58 36.29 17.98
CA LYS A 407 -58.56 37.74 17.68
C LYS A 407 -57.90 38.05 16.34
N GLU A 408 -56.78 37.40 16.01
CA GLU A 408 -56.09 37.60 14.72
C GLU A 408 -56.93 37.09 13.54
N ALA A 409 -57.56 35.93 13.69
CA ALA A 409 -58.48 35.40 12.70
C ALA A 409 -59.68 36.33 12.48
N GLN A 410 -60.31 36.83 13.56
CA GLN A 410 -61.43 37.76 13.48
C GLN A 410 -61.09 39.07 12.74
N ASN A 411 -59.84 39.53 12.84
CA ASN A 411 -59.37 40.75 12.18
C ASN A 411 -59.02 40.53 10.69
N ASP A 412 -58.88 39.28 10.23
CA ASP A 412 -58.64 38.93 8.82
C ASP A 412 -59.83 38.17 8.25
N GLY A 413 -60.73 38.91 7.59
CA GLY A 413 -61.96 38.37 6.99
C GLY A 413 -61.74 37.31 5.90
N ARG A 414 -60.53 37.19 5.33
CA ARG A 414 -60.15 36.12 4.40
C ARG A 414 -59.75 34.87 5.17
N LEU A 415 -58.92 35.03 6.20
CA LEU A 415 -58.49 33.93 7.06
C LEU A 415 -59.67 33.30 7.82
N CYS A 416 -60.62 34.11 8.32
CA CYS A 416 -61.87 33.62 8.91
C CYS A 416 -62.61 32.63 8.00
N ARG A 417 -62.72 32.93 6.70
CA ARG A 417 -63.39 32.04 5.73
C ARG A 417 -62.62 30.75 5.50
N ILE A 418 -61.29 30.84 5.45
CA ILE A 418 -60.41 29.66 5.27
C ILE A 418 -60.52 28.73 6.49
N ILE A 419 -60.55 29.29 7.71
CA ILE A 419 -60.71 28.53 8.95
C ILE A 419 -62.09 27.88 9.04
N ALA A 420 -63.15 28.58 8.62
CA ALA A 420 -64.51 28.01 8.59
C ALA A 420 -64.63 26.84 7.60
N LYS A 421 -64.02 26.96 6.41
CA LYS A 421 -63.92 25.87 5.42
C LYS A 421 -63.19 24.65 5.98
N ASP A 422 -62.02 24.86 6.58
CA ASP A 422 -61.20 23.80 7.23
C ASP A 422 -61.98 23.10 8.35
N ALA A 423 -62.72 23.86 9.16
CA ALA A 423 -63.55 23.33 10.25
C ALA A 423 -64.74 22.48 9.76
N ASN A 424 -65.28 22.79 8.58
CA ASN A 424 -66.35 22.03 7.93
C ASN A 424 -65.83 20.88 7.04
N ALA A 425 -64.51 20.63 7.04
CA ALA A 425 -63.84 19.65 6.18
C ALA A 425 -64.06 19.90 4.67
N GLU A 426 -64.23 21.16 4.27
CA GLU A 426 -64.30 21.56 2.87
C GLU A 426 -62.89 21.59 2.23
N GLU A 427 -62.80 21.26 0.94
CA GLU A 427 -61.51 21.18 0.24
C GLU A 427 -60.89 22.58 0.06
N LEU A 428 -59.65 22.74 0.55
CA LEU A 428 -58.88 23.98 0.45
C LEU A 428 -58.05 23.99 -0.82
N THR A 429 -57.98 25.13 -1.50
CA THR A 429 -57.00 25.32 -2.58
C THR A 429 -55.58 25.39 -2.03
N GLU A 430 -54.57 25.06 -2.84
CA GLU A 430 -53.14 25.10 -2.45
C GLU A 430 -52.73 26.47 -1.86
N LYS A 431 -53.30 27.57 -2.37
CA LYS A 431 -53.06 28.93 -1.84
C LYS A 431 -53.74 29.18 -0.49
N GLU A 432 -54.91 28.60 -0.25
CA GLU A 432 -55.60 28.67 1.04
C GLU A 432 -54.90 27.80 2.09
N GLU A 433 -54.39 26.63 1.69
CA GLU A 433 -53.61 25.73 2.55
C GLU A 433 -52.28 26.37 2.99
N ILE A 434 -51.56 27.03 2.07
CA ILE A 434 -50.35 27.79 2.40
C ILE A 434 -50.65 28.94 3.37
N ALA A 435 -51.76 29.67 3.15
CA ALA A 435 -52.18 30.76 4.02
C ALA A 435 -52.56 30.26 5.43
N LEU A 436 -53.31 29.16 5.52
CA LEU A 436 -53.70 28.52 6.76
C LEU A 436 -52.49 27.98 7.54
N ASN A 437 -51.56 27.31 6.86
CA ASN A 437 -50.33 26.80 7.48
C ASN A 437 -49.40 27.94 7.93
N SER A 438 -49.33 29.03 7.17
CA SER A 438 -48.59 30.23 7.55
C SER A 438 -49.19 30.93 8.77
N TYR A 439 -50.53 30.98 8.86
CA TYR A 439 -51.24 31.48 10.04
C TYR A 439 -50.98 30.60 11.27
N ARG A 440 -51.20 29.28 11.16
CA ARG A 440 -50.92 28.30 12.23
C ARG A 440 -49.48 28.47 12.75
N LYS A 441 -48.50 28.64 11.85
CA LYS A 441 -47.09 28.85 12.22
C LYS A 441 -46.83 30.19 12.93
N ARG A 442 -47.41 31.30 12.45
CA ARG A 442 -47.26 32.63 13.08
C ARG A 442 -47.87 32.68 14.47
N TYR A 443 -49.05 32.08 14.63
CA TYR A 443 -49.73 31.95 15.92
C TYR A 443 -48.85 31.29 17.00
N TRP A 444 -48.15 30.21 16.65
CA TRP A 444 -47.26 29.51 17.59
C TRP A 444 -46.02 30.35 17.94
N GLN A 445 -45.65 31.30 17.09
CA GLN A 445 -44.52 32.21 17.31
C GLN A 445 -44.92 33.48 18.08
N SER A 446 -46.18 33.90 18.01
CA SER A 446 -46.69 35.11 18.68
C SER A 446 -47.14 34.88 20.13
N ALA A 447 -47.38 33.64 20.53
CA ALA A 447 -47.63 33.31 21.91
C ALA A 447 -46.36 33.43 22.75
N GLY A 448 -46.49 33.84 24.01
CA GLY A 448 -45.36 33.82 24.93
C GLY A 448 -44.71 32.43 24.91
N THR A 449 -43.47 32.36 24.46
CA THR A 449 -42.70 31.12 24.26
C THR A 449 -42.77 30.19 25.48
N GLN A 450 -42.92 30.76 26.67
CA GLN A 450 -43.11 30.07 27.95
C GLN A 450 -44.43 29.27 28.06
N GLU A 451 -45.57 29.78 27.58
CA GLU A 451 -46.86 29.06 27.63
C GLU A 451 -46.82 27.84 26.69
N TYR A 452 -46.27 28.03 25.49
CA TYR A 452 -46.09 26.97 24.51
C TYR A 452 -45.13 25.88 25.00
N GLU A 453 -43.96 26.25 25.52
CA GLU A 453 -42.98 25.31 26.06
C GLU A 453 -43.54 24.50 27.25
N ALA A 454 -44.25 25.15 28.17
CA ALA A 454 -44.89 24.49 29.29
C ALA A 454 -45.99 23.51 28.85
N ALA A 455 -46.88 23.94 27.94
CA ALA A 455 -47.93 23.09 27.40
C ALA A 455 -47.36 21.90 26.63
N HIS A 456 -46.27 22.10 25.90
CA HIS A 456 -45.60 21.05 25.15
C HIS A 456 -44.91 20.02 26.05
N LYS A 457 -44.30 20.45 27.16
CA LYS A 457 -43.79 19.55 28.18
C LYS A 457 -44.91 18.73 28.83
N LYS A 458 -46.00 19.39 29.22
CA LYS A 458 -47.15 18.74 29.86
C LYS A 458 -47.91 17.79 28.92
N ALA A 459 -48.03 18.14 27.64
CA ALA A 459 -48.60 17.25 26.62
C ALA A 459 -47.76 15.98 26.43
N LYS A 460 -46.42 16.08 26.55
CA LYS A 460 -45.54 14.92 26.52
C LYS A 460 -45.76 14.01 27.74
N GLU A 461 -45.97 14.60 28.92
CA GLU A 461 -46.28 13.87 30.16
C GLU A 461 -47.63 13.13 30.03
N TYR A 462 -48.69 13.80 29.55
CA TYR A 462 -49.99 13.14 29.32
C TYR A 462 -49.92 12.02 28.28
N MET A 463 -49.13 12.20 27.21
CA MET A 463 -48.90 11.15 26.21
C MET A 463 -48.17 9.93 26.80
N GLU A 464 -47.29 10.13 27.78
CA GLU A 464 -46.57 9.05 28.44
C GLU A 464 -47.46 8.32 29.45
N ILE A 465 -48.26 9.05 30.23
CA ILE A 465 -49.27 8.49 31.12
C ILE A 465 -50.26 7.64 30.31
N TYR A 466 -50.79 8.18 29.21
CA TYR A 466 -51.69 7.45 28.33
C TYR A 466 -51.07 6.13 27.81
N LYS A 467 -49.79 6.15 27.41
CA LYS A 467 -49.09 4.96 26.92
C LYS A 467 -48.82 3.92 27.99
N THR A 468 -48.53 4.34 29.21
CA THR A 468 -48.05 3.45 30.29
C THR A 468 -49.17 2.96 31.20
N GLN A 469 -50.20 3.77 31.42
CA GLN A 469 -51.25 3.53 32.42
C GLN A 469 -52.67 3.54 31.81
N GLY A 470 -52.82 3.88 30.53
CA GLY A 470 -54.11 3.93 29.85
C GLY A 470 -54.86 5.26 30.06
N ILE A 471 -56.05 5.38 29.46
CA ILE A 471 -56.78 6.65 29.42
C ILE A 471 -57.38 7.05 30.77
N GLU A 472 -57.74 6.08 31.60
CA GLU A 472 -58.36 6.32 32.91
C GLU A 472 -57.45 7.10 33.86
N ALA A 473 -56.14 6.94 33.72
CA ALA A 473 -55.09 7.61 34.51
C ALA A 473 -54.88 9.10 34.16
N ILE A 474 -55.62 9.64 33.18
CA ILE A 474 -55.53 11.06 32.82
C ILE A 474 -56.55 11.85 33.63
N ASP A 475 -56.10 12.67 34.57
CA ASP A 475 -57.01 13.40 35.45
C ASP A 475 -57.76 14.56 34.77
N ASP A 476 -57.31 15.03 33.60
CA ASP A 476 -57.94 16.13 32.87
C ASP A 476 -59.03 15.61 31.90
N PRO A 477 -60.32 15.88 32.16
CA PRO A 477 -61.43 15.41 31.32
C PRO A 477 -61.38 15.93 29.88
N ARG A 478 -60.78 17.11 29.66
CA ARG A 478 -60.67 17.71 28.32
C ARG A 478 -59.60 16.98 27.50
N ILE A 479 -58.49 16.62 28.14
CA ILE A 479 -57.43 15.84 27.49
C ILE A 479 -57.87 14.40 27.23
N LYS A 480 -58.64 13.80 28.14
CA LYS A 480 -59.32 12.50 27.92
C LYS A 480 -60.15 12.52 26.63
N ALA A 481 -61.05 13.49 26.48
CA ALA A 481 -61.92 13.62 25.31
C ALA A 481 -61.13 13.80 23.98
N ILE A 482 -60.02 14.54 23.99
CA ILE A 482 -59.15 14.70 22.82
C ILE A 482 -58.52 13.36 22.42
N ILE A 483 -58.01 12.60 23.39
CA ILE A 483 -57.39 11.30 23.13
C ILE A 483 -58.41 10.28 22.64
N GLU A 484 -59.63 10.26 23.18
CA GLU A 484 -60.73 9.39 22.71
C GLU A 484 -61.14 9.70 21.28
N ARG A 485 -61.33 10.98 20.96
CA ARG A 485 -61.62 11.43 19.59
C ARG A 485 -60.50 11.06 18.62
N PHE A 486 -59.26 11.17 19.05
CA PHE A 486 -58.12 10.79 18.23
C PHE A 486 -58.10 9.28 17.97
N LYS A 487 -58.45 8.44 18.96
CA LYS A 487 -58.57 6.98 18.76
C LYS A 487 -59.63 6.62 17.73
N SER A 488 -60.82 7.23 17.81
CA SER A 488 -61.91 6.92 16.87
C SER A 488 -61.55 7.30 15.43
N THR A 489 -60.81 8.40 15.25
CA THR A 489 -60.33 8.89 13.95
C THR A 489 -59.20 8.03 13.34
N GLN A 490 -58.49 7.23 14.15
CA GLN A 490 -57.45 6.30 13.68
C GLN A 490 -58.00 4.88 13.37
N GLN A 491 -59.25 4.58 13.76
CA GLN A 491 -59.91 3.28 13.56
C GLN A 491 -60.91 3.28 12.38
N SER A 492 -61.32 4.45 11.92
CA SER A 492 -62.02 4.70 10.65
C SER A 492 -61.05 4.79 9.48
#